data_AF-B7JX12-F1
#
_entry.id   AF-B7JX12-F1
#
_cell.length_a   1.000
_cell.length_b   1.000
_cell.length_c   1.000
_cell.angle_alpha   90.00
_cell.angle_beta   90.00
_cell.angle_gamma   90.00
#
_symmetry.space_group_name_H-M   'P 1'
#
loop_
_entity.id
_entity.type
_entity.pdbx_description
1 polymer ?
#
loop_
_entity_poly.entity_id
_entity_poly.type
_entity_poly.pdbx_seq_one_letter_code
_entity_poly.pdbx_strand_id
1 'polypeptide(L)'
;MFQAELFDWLWVESSHLYPNEDEAEQVEELEILRDEELRKFELLQINTEEGQDKPLFSYHPLISRFFESKFKELEDTEELKHKFCKSLVKVAQSIDYRPTLQDIKKFSIAAPHLEMIATAIRENIEDEDIVKPFIGLGRFYEGQTDYPEAEKWYKQCLEICQQRFGDEHQSVATSLNNLAGLYSSQGKYTEAEPLYREAIKILENVLGKDHLLTIKVTNNYQIMLNEMG
;
A
#
# COMPACT_ATOMS: atom_id res chain seq x y z
N MET A 1 -17.35 -15.06 -10.14
CA MET A 1 -18.35 -13.99 -10.06
C MET A 1 -17.60 -12.80 -9.50
N PHE A 2 -17.30 -11.79 -10.31
CA PHE A 2 -16.52 -10.64 -9.84
C PHE A 2 -17.42 -9.81 -8.93
N GLN A 3 -17.08 -9.74 -7.66
CA GLN A 3 -17.72 -8.85 -6.70
C GLN A 3 -17.29 -7.43 -7.04
N ALA A 4 -18.22 -6.47 -6.96
CA ALA A 4 -17.87 -5.07 -7.21
C ALA A 4 -16.89 -4.61 -6.13
N GLU A 5 -15.76 -4.02 -6.53
CA GLU A 5 -14.76 -3.55 -5.59
C GLU A 5 -15.28 -2.33 -4.84
N LEU A 6 -15.21 -2.42 -3.50
CA LEU A 6 -15.62 -1.35 -2.62
C LEU A 6 -14.48 -0.32 -2.49
N PHE A 7 -14.84 0.95 -2.33
CA PHE A 7 -13.90 2.03 -2.04
C PHE A 7 -14.53 3.10 -1.16
N ASP A 8 -13.68 3.88 -0.49
CA ASP A 8 -14.09 5.08 0.26
C ASP A 8 -14.11 6.30 -0.66
N TRP A 9 -15.20 7.07 -0.65
CA TRP A 9 -15.33 8.28 -1.47
C TRP A 9 -14.26 9.33 -1.15
N LEU A 10 -13.78 9.35 0.10
CA LEU A 10 -12.69 10.25 0.50
C LEU A 10 -11.41 10.03 -0.32
N TRP A 11 -11.20 8.83 -0.87
CA TRP A 11 -10.05 8.57 -1.74
C TRP A 11 -10.18 9.27 -3.09
N VAL A 12 -11.41 9.44 -3.60
CA VAL A 12 -11.71 10.18 -4.83
C VAL A 12 -11.47 11.67 -4.59
N GLU A 13 -12.05 12.23 -3.53
CA GLU A 13 -11.83 13.62 -3.12
C GLU A 13 -10.34 13.90 -2.96
N SER A 14 -9.64 13.12 -2.16
CA SER A 14 -8.19 13.28 -1.92
C SER A 14 -7.33 13.19 -3.19
N SER A 15 -7.83 12.57 -4.27
CA SER A 15 -7.14 12.49 -5.56
C SER A 15 -7.44 13.66 -6.50
N HIS A 16 -8.50 14.42 -6.24
CA HIS A 16 -8.96 15.51 -7.10
C HIS A 16 -8.74 16.91 -6.51
N LEU A 17 -8.53 17.02 -5.18
CA LEU A 17 -8.30 18.32 -4.54
C LEU A 17 -7.02 19.01 -5.01
N TYR A 18 -7.16 20.23 -5.52
CA TYR A 18 -6.09 21.14 -5.90
C TYR A 18 -5.74 22.09 -4.76
N PRO A 19 -4.46 22.17 -4.33
CA PRO A 19 -4.06 22.98 -3.16
C PRO A 19 -4.28 24.50 -3.30
N ASN A 20 -4.48 24.98 -4.52
CA ASN A 20 -4.57 26.42 -4.84
C ASN A 20 -6.02 26.86 -5.14
N GLU A 21 -6.98 25.97 -5.00
CA GLU A 21 -8.41 26.22 -5.22
C GLU A 21 -9.17 26.06 -3.91
N ASP A 22 -10.40 26.57 -3.85
CA ASP A 22 -11.22 26.44 -2.64
C ASP A 22 -11.57 24.95 -2.43
N GLU A 23 -11.06 24.38 -1.34
CA GLU A 23 -11.28 22.97 -1.00
C GLU A 23 -12.76 22.67 -0.79
N ALA A 24 -13.51 23.61 -0.19
CA ALA A 24 -14.92 23.39 0.09
C ALA A 24 -15.76 23.36 -1.20
N GLU A 25 -15.44 24.24 -2.16
CA GLU A 25 -16.11 24.29 -3.45
C GLU A 25 -15.85 23.01 -4.26
N GLN A 26 -14.60 22.54 -4.32
CA GLN A 26 -14.24 21.30 -5.02
C GLN A 26 -14.89 20.06 -4.41
N VAL A 27 -14.94 19.98 -3.06
CA VAL A 27 -15.64 18.89 -2.38
C VAL A 27 -17.12 18.94 -2.75
N GLU A 28 -17.76 20.11 -2.69
CA GLU A 28 -19.18 20.27 -3.03
C GLU A 28 -19.47 19.83 -4.48
N GLU A 29 -18.64 20.21 -5.44
CA GLU A 29 -18.77 19.75 -6.84
C GLU A 29 -18.69 18.22 -6.97
N LEU A 30 -17.76 17.58 -6.27
CA LEU A 30 -17.63 16.12 -6.26
C LEU A 30 -18.82 15.44 -5.58
N GLU A 31 -19.37 16.03 -4.52
CA GLU A 31 -20.57 15.51 -3.85
C GLU A 31 -21.81 15.63 -4.76
N ILE A 32 -21.93 16.73 -5.50
CA ILE A 32 -22.99 16.91 -6.51
C ILE A 32 -22.84 15.84 -7.60
N LEU A 33 -21.64 15.64 -8.14
CA LEU A 33 -21.36 14.59 -9.13
C LEU A 33 -21.73 13.20 -8.60
N ARG A 34 -21.34 12.89 -7.35
CA ARG A 34 -21.65 11.63 -6.66
C ARG A 34 -23.15 11.40 -6.58
N ASP A 35 -23.88 12.34 -6.00
CA ASP A 35 -25.27 12.14 -5.58
C ASP A 35 -26.28 12.45 -6.69
N GLU A 36 -26.05 13.50 -7.48
CA GLU A 36 -27.00 13.96 -8.50
C GLU A 36 -26.79 13.35 -9.88
N GLU A 37 -25.58 12.87 -10.19
CA GLU A 37 -25.28 12.24 -11.47
C GLU A 37 -25.07 10.73 -11.32
N LEU A 38 -23.97 10.31 -10.68
CA LEU A 38 -23.57 8.92 -10.68
C LEU A 38 -24.60 8.03 -9.98
N ARG A 39 -25.12 8.45 -8.83
CA ARG A 39 -26.15 7.69 -8.11
C ARG A 39 -27.51 7.75 -8.77
N LYS A 40 -27.91 8.92 -9.27
CA LYS A 40 -29.20 9.10 -9.96
C LYS A 40 -29.34 8.17 -11.17
N PHE A 41 -28.23 7.89 -11.85
CA PHE A 41 -28.19 6.97 -12.99
C PHE A 41 -27.80 5.53 -12.60
N GLU A 42 -27.79 5.18 -11.31
CA GLU A 42 -27.42 3.85 -10.79
C GLU A 42 -26.01 3.38 -11.21
N LEU A 43 -25.13 4.32 -11.56
CA LEU A 43 -23.75 4.07 -11.95
C LEU A 43 -22.85 3.78 -10.74
N LEU A 44 -23.24 4.32 -9.59
CA LEU A 44 -22.56 4.20 -8.30
C LEU A 44 -23.54 3.66 -7.24
N GLN A 45 -23.16 2.57 -6.58
CA GLN A 45 -23.93 1.92 -5.53
C GLN A 45 -23.39 2.33 -4.16
N ILE A 46 -24.30 2.64 -3.22
CA ILE A 46 -23.96 2.87 -1.80
C ILE A 46 -24.11 1.56 -1.04
N ASN A 47 -23.08 1.21 -0.29
CA ASN A 47 -23.02 0.02 0.55
C ASN A 47 -22.83 0.49 2.00
N THR A 48 -23.85 0.31 2.82
CA THR A 48 -23.83 0.64 4.25
C THR A 48 -23.92 -0.65 5.07
N GLU A 49 -22.89 -0.93 5.87
CA GLU A 49 -22.92 -2.03 6.85
C GLU A 49 -23.23 -1.50 8.26
N GLU A 50 -23.89 -2.33 9.09
CA GLU A 50 -24.17 -2.00 10.49
C GLU A 50 -22.86 -1.80 11.27
N GLY A 51 -22.71 -0.63 11.89
CA GLY A 51 -21.51 -0.27 12.68
C GLY A 51 -20.39 0.40 11.87
N GLN A 52 -20.62 0.73 10.60
CA GLN A 52 -19.69 1.48 9.77
C GLN A 52 -20.01 2.99 9.83
N ASP A 53 -19.02 3.82 10.17
CA ASP A 53 -19.21 5.27 10.35
C ASP A 53 -19.55 6.01 9.04
N LYS A 54 -19.07 5.50 7.90
CA LYS A 54 -19.24 6.09 6.57
C LYS A 54 -19.64 5.02 5.54
N PRO A 55 -20.46 5.38 4.53
CA PRO A 55 -20.81 4.46 3.45
C PRO A 55 -19.59 4.11 2.58
N LEU A 56 -19.58 2.90 2.05
CA LEU A 56 -18.68 2.49 0.98
C LEU A 56 -19.38 2.53 -0.36
N PHE A 57 -18.59 2.67 -1.42
CA PHE A 57 -19.10 2.83 -2.77
C PHE A 57 -18.56 1.73 -3.68
N SER A 58 -19.35 1.37 -4.68
CA SER A 58 -18.90 0.52 -5.77
C SER A 58 -19.52 0.96 -7.08
N TYR A 59 -18.74 0.90 -8.16
CA TYR A 59 -19.27 1.16 -9.49
C TYR A 59 -20.08 -0.04 -9.98
N HIS A 60 -21.08 0.24 -10.82
CA HIS A 60 -21.76 -0.81 -11.56
C HIS A 60 -20.74 -1.58 -12.42
N PRO A 61 -20.72 -2.94 -12.42
CA PRO A 61 -19.64 -3.70 -13.06
C PRO A 61 -19.39 -3.43 -14.55
N LEU A 62 -20.43 -3.07 -15.30
CA LEU A 62 -20.28 -2.69 -16.72
C LEU A 62 -19.56 -1.35 -16.90
N ILE A 63 -19.74 -0.44 -15.94
CA ILE A 63 -19.10 0.88 -15.93
C ILE A 63 -17.65 0.74 -15.53
N SER A 64 -17.33 -0.10 -14.54
CA SER A 64 -15.94 -0.41 -14.20
C SER A 64 -15.17 -0.90 -15.43
N ARG A 65 -15.73 -1.84 -16.20
CA ARG A 65 -15.12 -2.32 -17.45
C ARG A 65 -14.99 -1.24 -18.51
N PHE A 66 -16.03 -0.42 -18.66
CA PHE A 66 -16.00 0.69 -19.60
C PHE A 66 -14.90 1.68 -19.23
N PHE A 67 -14.79 2.06 -17.95
CA PHE A 67 -13.75 2.94 -17.45
C PHE A 67 -12.37 2.30 -17.55
N GLU A 68 -12.18 1.03 -17.23
CA GLU A 68 -10.90 0.33 -17.43
C GLU A 68 -10.46 0.37 -18.91
N SER A 69 -11.40 0.17 -19.84
CA SER A 69 -11.11 0.27 -21.28
C SER A 69 -10.77 1.70 -21.69
N LYS A 70 -11.54 2.68 -21.22
CA LYS A 70 -11.34 4.09 -21.55
C LYS A 70 -10.09 4.67 -20.91
N PHE A 71 -9.76 4.25 -19.70
CA PHE A 71 -8.57 4.65 -18.98
C PHE A 71 -7.28 4.25 -19.71
N LYS A 72 -7.30 3.12 -20.45
CA LYS A 72 -6.20 2.71 -21.33
C LYS A 72 -6.08 3.54 -22.62
N GLU A 73 -7.17 4.19 -23.04
CA GLU A 73 -7.26 4.97 -24.29
C GLU A 73 -7.07 6.48 -24.08
N LEU A 74 -7.12 6.96 -22.83
CA LEU A 74 -7.00 8.38 -22.51
C LEU A 74 -5.53 8.81 -22.43
N GLU A 75 -5.05 9.46 -23.49
CA GLU A 75 -3.84 10.30 -23.45
C GLU A 75 -4.07 11.48 -22.48
N ASP A 76 -3.03 11.89 -21.74
CA ASP A 76 -3.05 12.94 -20.69
C ASP A 76 -3.77 12.62 -19.35
N THR A 77 -3.65 11.38 -18.85
CA THR A 77 -4.14 10.99 -17.50
C THR A 77 -3.04 10.80 -16.44
N GLU A 78 -1.79 11.13 -16.75
CA GLU A 78 -0.64 10.86 -15.87
C GLU A 78 -0.73 11.62 -14.54
N GLU A 79 -1.23 12.85 -14.54
CA GLU A 79 -1.43 13.62 -13.31
C GLU A 79 -2.50 12.97 -12.40
N LEU A 80 -3.61 12.51 -12.98
CA LEU A 80 -4.66 11.82 -12.24
C LEU A 80 -4.17 10.48 -11.67
N LYS A 81 -3.45 9.68 -12.48
CA LYS A 81 -2.83 8.43 -12.02
C LYS A 81 -1.90 8.66 -10.84
N HIS A 82 -1.08 9.71 -10.94
CA HIS A 82 -0.14 10.07 -9.89
C HIS A 82 -0.85 10.49 -8.59
N LYS A 83 -1.85 11.38 -8.67
CA LYS A 83 -2.65 11.78 -7.49
C LYS A 83 -3.39 10.61 -6.86
N PHE A 84 -3.96 9.74 -7.68
CA PHE A 84 -4.61 8.51 -7.23
C PHE A 84 -3.62 7.59 -6.50
N CYS A 85 -2.45 7.33 -7.08
CA CYS A 85 -1.38 6.56 -6.44
C CYS A 85 -0.99 7.18 -5.09
N LYS A 86 -0.82 8.50 -5.03
CA LYS A 86 -0.47 9.22 -3.80
C LYS A 86 -1.54 9.07 -2.71
N SER A 87 -2.82 9.10 -3.07
CA SER A 87 -3.94 8.85 -2.16
C SER A 87 -3.84 7.46 -1.53
N LEU A 88 -3.65 6.42 -2.35
CA LEU A 88 -3.54 5.05 -1.87
C LEU A 88 -2.24 4.79 -1.10
N VAL A 89 -1.12 5.40 -1.49
CA VAL A 89 0.12 5.35 -0.72
C VAL A 89 -0.08 5.84 0.72
N LYS A 90 -0.83 6.93 0.93
CA LYS A 90 -1.18 7.40 2.28
C LYS A 90 -1.97 6.35 3.05
N VAL A 91 -2.88 5.63 2.38
CA VAL A 91 -3.61 4.50 3.01
C VAL A 91 -2.63 3.39 3.40
N ALA A 92 -1.71 2.99 2.53
CA ALA A 92 -0.69 1.99 2.85
C ALA A 92 0.21 2.39 4.03
N GLN A 93 0.56 3.68 4.14
CA GLN A 93 1.35 4.22 5.26
C GLN A 93 0.62 4.16 6.60
N SER A 94 -0.72 4.15 6.59
CA SER A 94 -1.55 4.11 7.81
C SER A 94 -1.57 2.73 8.49
N ILE A 95 -1.14 1.67 7.81
CA ILE A 95 -1.09 0.33 8.42
C ILE A 95 0.08 0.22 9.38
N ASP A 96 -0.23 -0.04 10.64
CA ASP A 96 0.77 -0.33 11.67
C ASP A 96 1.62 -1.55 11.29
N TYR A 97 2.86 -1.60 11.81
CA TYR A 97 3.69 -2.79 11.72
C TYR A 97 3.03 -4.03 12.34
N ARG A 98 2.17 -3.85 13.36
CA ARG A 98 1.33 -4.89 13.94
C ARG A 98 -0.14 -4.48 13.84
N PRO A 99 -0.79 -4.69 12.68
CA PRO A 99 -2.16 -4.25 12.49
C PRO A 99 -3.11 -5.00 13.44
N THR A 100 -4.06 -4.28 14.03
CA THR A 100 -5.16 -4.90 14.78
C THR A 100 -6.18 -5.53 13.84
N LEU A 101 -7.09 -6.36 14.38
CA LEU A 101 -8.22 -6.88 13.59
C LEU A 101 -9.09 -5.77 13.00
N GLN A 102 -9.18 -4.61 13.68
CA GLN A 102 -9.91 -3.46 13.17
C GLN A 102 -9.16 -2.81 12.00
N ASP A 103 -7.83 -2.73 12.08
CA ASP A 103 -7.00 -2.21 10.99
C ASP A 103 -7.08 -3.10 9.76
N ILE A 104 -7.03 -4.43 9.94
CA ILE A 104 -7.21 -5.41 8.86
C ILE A 104 -8.57 -5.22 8.18
N LYS A 105 -9.66 -5.10 8.94
CA LYS A 105 -11.00 -4.87 8.38
C LYS A 105 -11.11 -3.55 7.60
N LYS A 106 -10.46 -2.49 8.07
CA LYS A 106 -10.44 -1.21 7.34
C LYS A 106 -9.62 -1.35 6.05
N PHE A 107 -8.47 -2.00 6.15
CA PHE A 107 -7.54 -2.12 5.04
C PHE A 107 -7.96 -3.15 3.99
N SER A 108 -8.82 -4.12 4.32
CA SER A 108 -9.33 -5.08 3.33
C SER A 108 -10.06 -4.42 2.16
N ILE A 109 -10.61 -3.22 2.38
CA ILE A 109 -11.22 -2.41 1.32
C ILE A 109 -10.13 -1.85 0.38
N ALA A 110 -9.00 -1.40 0.94
CA ALA A 110 -7.91 -0.77 0.21
C ALA A 110 -6.95 -1.76 -0.46
N ALA A 111 -6.84 -2.98 0.06
CA ALA A 111 -5.95 -4.03 -0.44
C ALA A 111 -6.00 -4.23 -1.96
N PRO A 112 -7.16 -4.49 -2.60
CA PRO A 112 -7.21 -4.70 -4.05
C PRO A 112 -6.72 -3.49 -4.85
N HIS A 113 -7.03 -2.27 -4.38
CA HIS A 113 -6.55 -1.03 -5.02
C HIS A 113 -5.05 -0.85 -4.88
N LEU A 114 -4.48 -1.28 -3.75
CA LEU A 114 -3.04 -1.26 -3.52
C LEU A 114 -2.30 -2.30 -4.34
N GLU A 115 -2.88 -3.49 -4.52
CA GLU A 115 -2.37 -4.48 -5.46
C GLU A 115 -2.36 -3.93 -6.88
N MET A 116 -3.43 -3.24 -7.29
CA MET A 116 -3.52 -2.61 -8.60
C MET A 116 -2.41 -1.58 -8.81
N ILE A 117 -2.18 -0.65 -7.86
CA ILE A 117 -1.08 0.32 -8.04
C ILE A 117 0.29 -0.32 -7.97
N ALA A 118 0.49 -1.35 -7.16
CA ALA A 118 1.77 -2.05 -7.03
C ALA A 118 2.14 -2.83 -8.31
N THR A 119 1.14 -3.29 -9.07
CA THR A 119 1.35 -4.22 -10.21
C THR A 119 1.08 -3.60 -11.58
N ALA A 120 0.05 -2.77 -11.72
CA ALA A 120 -0.43 -2.30 -13.02
C ALA A 120 0.01 -0.87 -13.35
N ILE A 121 0.08 0.02 -12.35
CA ILE A 121 0.37 1.46 -12.56
C ILE A 121 1.48 1.99 -11.63
N ARG A 122 2.40 1.12 -11.22
CA ARG A 122 3.49 1.46 -10.28
C ARG A 122 4.45 2.53 -10.79
N GLU A 123 4.53 2.68 -12.11
CA GLU A 123 5.35 3.71 -12.77
C GLU A 123 4.87 5.14 -12.46
N ASN A 124 3.64 5.28 -11.96
CA ASN A 124 3.07 6.55 -11.53
C ASN A 124 3.36 6.91 -10.06
N ILE A 125 4.00 6.01 -9.31
CA ILE A 125 4.36 6.21 -7.90
C ILE A 125 5.74 6.88 -7.82
N GLU A 126 5.86 7.89 -6.96
CA GLU A 126 7.15 8.54 -6.69
C GLU A 126 8.16 7.53 -6.13
N ASP A 127 9.44 7.68 -6.50
CA ASP A 127 10.51 6.80 -6.04
C ASP A 127 10.60 6.74 -4.49
N GLU A 128 10.33 7.84 -3.79
CA GLU A 128 10.32 7.87 -2.32
C GLU A 128 9.18 7.02 -1.70
N ASP A 129 8.13 6.77 -2.47
CA ASP A 129 6.90 6.12 -2.06
C ASP A 129 6.67 4.74 -2.69
N ILE A 130 7.49 4.33 -3.67
CA ILE A 130 7.33 3.08 -4.43
C ILE A 130 7.22 1.85 -3.53
N VAL A 131 7.87 1.86 -2.37
CA VAL A 131 7.90 0.73 -1.43
C VAL A 131 6.65 0.63 -0.56
N LYS A 132 5.90 1.73 -0.38
CA LYS A 132 4.81 1.80 0.61
C LYS A 132 3.67 0.81 0.32
N PRO A 133 3.19 0.66 -0.93
CA PRO A 133 2.11 -0.29 -1.22
C PRO A 133 2.52 -1.73 -0.91
N PHE A 134 3.74 -2.13 -1.28
CA PHE A 134 4.24 -3.49 -1.04
C PHE A 134 4.41 -3.78 0.45
N ILE A 135 4.93 -2.83 1.22
CA ILE A 135 5.06 -2.97 2.69
C ILE A 135 3.68 -3.04 3.34
N GLY A 136 2.74 -2.20 2.88
CA GLY A 136 1.36 -2.20 3.38
C GLY A 136 0.67 -3.55 3.15
N LEU A 137 0.73 -4.06 1.91
CA LEU A 137 0.19 -5.38 1.57
C LEU A 137 0.88 -6.49 2.38
N GLY A 138 2.21 -6.46 2.49
CA GLY A 138 2.96 -7.42 3.31
C GLY A 138 2.47 -7.47 4.76
N ARG A 139 2.32 -6.31 5.41
CA ARG A 139 1.79 -6.20 6.79
C ARG A 139 0.34 -6.65 6.90
N PHE A 140 -0.49 -6.32 5.92
CA PHE A 140 -1.89 -6.71 5.90
C PHE A 140 -2.06 -8.23 5.85
N TYR A 141 -1.35 -8.91 4.96
CA TYR A 141 -1.40 -10.37 4.86
C TYR A 141 -0.72 -11.06 6.04
N GLU A 142 0.38 -10.48 6.55
CA GLU A 142 1.03 -10.97 7.78
C GLU A 142 0.08 -10.89 8.98
N GLY A 143 -0.66 -9.78 9.13
CA GLY A 143 -1.68 -9.62 10.16
C GLY A 143 -2.85 -10.61 10.03
N GLN A 144 -3.14 -11.08 8.81
CA GLN A 144 -4.11 -12.15 8.56
C GLN A 144 -3.53 -13.55 8.74
N THR A 145 -2.26 -13.68 9.09
CA THR A 145 -1.51 -14.94 9.13
C THR A 145 -1.38 -15.64 7.76
N ASP A 146 -1.65 -14.90 6.67
CA ASP A 146 -1.39 -15.36 5.30
C ASP A 146 0.07 -15.08 4.93
N TYR A 147 0.97 -15.85 5.55
CA TYR A 147 2.41 -15.71 5.35
C TYR A 147 2.85 -15.88 3.89
N PRO A 148 2.26 -16.79 3.07
CA PRO A 148 2.60 -16.89 1.64
C PRO A 148 2.34 -15.60 0.86
N GLU A 149 1.18 -14.95 1.04
CA GLU A 149 0.91 -13.68 0.37
C GLU A 149 1.80 -12.55 0.94
N ALA A 150 2.03 -12.51 2.25
CA ALA A 150 2.95 -11.54 2.85
C ALA A 150 4.37 -11.66 2.28
N GLU A 151 4.87 -12.89 2.14
CA GLU A 151 6.19 -13.18 1.59
C GLU A 151 6.31 -12.73 0.13
N LYS A 152 5.28 -12.97 -0.68
CA LYS A 152 5.20 -12.51 -2.07
C LYS A 152 5.35 -10.98 -2.14
N TRP A 153 4.62 -10.23 -1.32
CA TRP A 153 4.69 -8.76 -1.34
C TRP A 153 6.02 -8.22 -0.83
N TYR A 154 6.60 -8.79 0.23
CA TYR A 154 7.94 -8.38 0.69
C TYR A 154 9.04 -8.74 -0.32
N LYS A 155 8.94 -9.87 -1.03
CA LYS A 155 9.88 -10.22 -2.12
C LYS A 155 9.77 -9.27 -3.30
N GLN A 156 8.55 -8.93 -3.73
CA GLN A 156 8.35 -7.93 -4.77
C GLN A 156 8.88 -6.55 -4.34
N CYS A 157 8.72 -6.17 -3.07
CA CYS A 157 9.29 -4.96 -2.50
C CYS A 157 10.83 -4.95 -2.59
N LEU A 158 11.47 -6.09 -2.30
CA LEU A 158 12.92 -6.23 -2.43
C LEU A 158 13.36 -6.08 -3.90
N GLU A 159 12.69 -6.80 -4.80
CA GLU A 159 13.00 -6.78 -6.24
C GLU A 159 12.89 -5.36 -6.82
N ILE A 160 11.80 -4.63 -6.51
CA ILE A 160 11.64 -3.26 -7.01
C ILE A 160 12.69 -2.31 -6.44
N CYS A 161 13.06 -2.46 -5.15
CA CYS A 161 14.13 -1.67 -4.55
C CYS A 161 15.47 -1.89 -5.25
N GLN A 162 15.82 -3.15 -5.54
CA GLN A 162 17.05 -3.48 -6.24
C GLN A 162 17.06 -2.93 -7.67
N GLN A 163 15.94 -3.06 -8.39
CA GLN A 163 15.79 -2.55 -9.75
C GLN A 163 15.86 -1.02 -9.82
N ARG A 164 15.24 -0.31 -8.86
CA ARG A 164 15.14 1.17 -8.87
C ARG A 164 16.34 1.88 -8.27
N PHE A 165 16.89 1.34 -7.18
CA PHE A 165 17.90 2.05 -6.38
C PHE A 165 19.28 1.38 -6.38
N GLY A 166 19.37 0.14 -6.86
CA GLY A 166 20.57 -0.69 -6.74
C GLY A 166 20.71 -1.34 -5.37
N ASP A 167 21.64 -2.30 -5.27
CA ASP A 167 21.75 -3.18 -4.10
C ASP A 167 22.22 -2.48 -2.81
N GLU A 168 23.05 -1.44 -2.92
CA GLU A 168 23.61 -0.69 -1.78
C GLU A 168 22.75 0.53 -1.42
N HIS A 169 21.43 0.35 -1.33
CA HIS A 169 20.48 1.40 -0.96
C HIS A 169 19.72 1.07 0.33
N GLN A 170 19.40 2.08 1.14
CA GLN A 170 18.69 1.90 2.41
C GLN A 170 17.30 1.26 2.25
N SER A 171 16.64 1.45 1.10
CA SER A 171 15.35 0.81 0.79
C SER A 171 15.50 -0.70 0.57
N VAL A 172 16.61 -1.17 -0.02
CA VAL A 172 16.92 -2.61 -0.15
C VAL A 172 17.10 -3.22 1.23
N ALA A 173 17.89 -2.57 2.09
CA ALA A 173 18.08 -3.03 3.47
C ALA A 173 16.78 -3.07 4.27
N THR A 174 15.91 -2.08 4.08
CA THR A 174 14.59 -2.04 4.75
C THR A 174 13.70 -3.19 4.27
N SER A 175 13.69 -3.50 2.96
CA SER A 175 12.95 -4.63 2.41
C SER A 175 13.49 -5.98 2.91
N LEU A 176 14.82 -6.14 2.97
CA LEU A 176 15.47 -7.32 3.55
C LEU A 176 15.09 -7.50 5.02
N ASN A 177 15.12 -6.43 5.83
CA ASN A 177 14.68 -6.46 7.23
C ASN A 177 13.22 -6.91 7.37
N ASN A 178 12.31 -6.44 6.52
CA ASN A 178 10.90 -6.85 6.59
C ASN A 178 10.72 -8.34 6.24
N LEU A 179 11.40 -8.82 5.20
CA LEU A 179 11.38 -10.24 4.84
C LEU A 179 12.00 -11.12 5.94
N ALA A 180 13.08 -10.67 6.57
CA ALA A 180 13.69 -11.33 7.72
C ALA A 180 12.73 -11.36 8.92
N GLY A 181 12.03 -10.25 9.19
CA GLY A 181 10.99 -10.15 10.22
C GLY A 181 9.86 -11.16 10.02
N LEU A 182 9.38 -11.31 8.78
CA LEU A 182 8.36 -12.29 8.42
C LEU A 182 8.83 -13.74 8.67
N TYR A 183 10.08 -14.07 8.36
CA TYR A 183 10.62 -15.41 8.64
C TYR A 183 10.84 -15.63 10.14
N SER A 184 11.31 -14.61 10.86
CA SER A 184 11.46 -14.65 12.32
C SER A 184 10.13 -14.90 13.02
N SER A 185 9.05 -14.23 12.59
CA SER A 185 7.71 -14.41 13.19
C SER A 185 7.14 -15.82 12.97
N GLN A 186 7.67 -16.56 12.00
CA GLN A 186 7.36 -17.97 11.73
C GLN A 186 8.32 -18.96 12.40
N GLY A 187 9.34 -18.49 13.14
CA GLY A 187 10.40 -19.32 13.70
C GLY A 187 11.41 -19.84 12.68
N LYS A 188 11.41 -19.31 11.46
CA LYS A 188 12.33 -19.67 10.36
C LYS A 188 13.64 -18.87 10.47
N TYR A 189 14.34 -19.05 11.58
CA TYR A 189 15.52 -18.24 11.90
C TYR A 189 16.69 -18.46 10.92
N THR A 190 16.82 -19.67 10.37
CA THR A 190 17.84 -20.00 9.37
C THR A 190 17.69 -19.20 8.07
N GLU A 191 16.46 -18.86 7.71
CA GLU A 191 16.12 -18.03 6.55
C GLU A 191 16.19 -16.53 6.89
N ALA A 192 15.88 -16.14 8.13
CA ALA A 192 15.91 -14.75 8.59
C ALA A 192 17.32 -14.20 8.80
N GLU A 193 18.23 -14.97 9.42
CA GLU A 193 19.58 -14.53 9.79
C GLU A 193 20.39 -13.94 8.62
N PRO A 194 20.51 -14.59 7.44
CA PRO A 194 21.30 -14.02 6.35
C PRO A 194 20.74 -12.67 5.87
N LEU A 195 19.41 -12.53 5.83
CA LEU A 195 18.74 -11.30 5.40
C LEU A 195 18.98 -10.15 6.37
N TYR A 196 18.90 -10.41 7.68
CA TYR A 196 19.25 -9.41 8.69
C TYR A 196 20.71 -8.97 8.57
N ARG A 197 21.64 -9.92 8.43
CA ARG A 197 23.08 -9.61 8.29
C ARG A 197 23.36 -8.76 7.06
N GLU A 198 22.73 -9.07 5.93
CA GLU A 198 22.87 -8.30 4.70
C GLU A 198 22.28 -6.89 4.84
N ALA A 199 21.09 -6.76 5.42
CA ALA A 199 20.47 -5.46 5.70
C ALA A 199 21.35 -4.57 6.60
N ILE A 200 21.91 -5.14 7.68
CA ILE A 200 22.82 -4.42 8.58
C ILE A 200 24.07 -3.97 7.83
N LYS A 201 24.70 -4.86 7.04
CA LYS A 201 25.90 -4.53 6.26
C LYS A 201 25.66 -3.33 5.33
N ILE A 202 24.55 -3.34 4.58
CA ILE A 202 24.20 -2.23 3.68
C ILE A 202 24.02 -0.93 4.47
N LEU A 203 23.26 -0.97 5.58
CA LEU A 203 22.99 0.22 6.39
C LEU A 203 24.24 0.76 7.08
N GLU A 204 25.13 -0.10 7.58
CA GLU A 204 26.41 0.30 8.13
C GLU A 204 27.28 1.00 7.10
N ASN A 205 27.29 0.52 5.85
CA ASN A 205 28.05 1.12 4.75
C ASN A 205 27.47 2.49 4.32
N VAL A 206 26.14 2.57 4.20
CA VAL A 206 25.45 3.73 3.60
C VAL A 206 25.20 4.85 4.63
N LEU A 207 24.82 4.49 5.86
CA LEU A 207 24.36 5.43 6.89
C LEU A 207 25.25 5.44 8.14
N GLY A 208 26.08 4.42 8.34
CA GLY A 208 26.87 4.23 9.54
C GLY A 208 26.15 3.46 10.65
N LYS A 209 26.94 2.98 11.62
CA LYS A 209 26.49 2.11 12.72
C LYS A 209 25.52 2.78 13.69
N ASP A 210 25.74 4.07 13.93
CA ASP A 210 24.97 4.85 14.92
C ASP A 210 23.68 5.46 14.35
N HIS A 211 23.40 5.24 13.06
CA HIS A 211 22.17 5.72 12.45
C HIS A 211 20.95 4.95 12.99
N LEU A 212 19.85 5.66 13.25
CA LEU A 212 18.64 5.09 13.86
C LEU A 212 18.10 3.87 13.10
N LEU A 213 18.14 3.89 11.77
CA LEU A 213 17.70 2.77 10.94
C LEU A 213 18.61 1.54 11.12
N THR A 214 19.94 1.73 11.15
CA THR A 214 20.92 0.66 11.39
C THR A 214 20.70 0.04 12.77
N ILE A 215 20.52 0.86 13.80
CA ILE A 215 20.23 0.40 15.16
C ILE A 215 18.91 -0.39 15.19
N LYS A 216 17.86 0.07 14.50
CA LYS A 216 16.58 -0.62 14.46
C LYS A 216 16.70 -2.03 13.86
N VAL A 217 17.37 -2.18 12.72
CA VAL A 217 17.56 -3.49 12.07
C VAL A 217 18.43 -4.40 12.94
N THR A 218 19.50 -3.87 13.53
CA THR A 218 20.34 -4.62 14.47
C THR A 218 19.57 -5.10 15.69
N ASN A 219 18.65 -4.28 16.23
CA ASN A 219 17.79 -4.68 17.34
C ASN A 219 16.82 -5.81 16.93
N ASN A 220 16.20 -5.73 15.76
CA ASN A 220 15.34 -6.80 15.25
C ASN A 220 16.12 -8.12 15.11
N TYR A 221 17.33 -8.05 14.59
CA TYR A 221 18.23 -9.20 14.50
C TYR A 221 18.58 -9.77 15.88
N GLN A 222 18.87 -8.91 16.87
CA GLN A 222 19.18 -9.35 18.23
C GLN A 222 17.96 -9.98 18.92
N ILE A 223 16.75 -9.48 18.67
CA ILE A 223 15.51 -10.10 19.14
C ILE A 223 15.39 -11.52 18.58
N MET A 224 15.57 -11.69 17.27
CA MET A 224 15.54 -13.01 16.63
C MET A 224 16.58 -13.97 17.24
N LEU A 225 17.82 -13.51 17.51
CA LEU A 225 18.85 -14.33 18.13
C LEU A 225 18.45 -14.79 19.54
N ASN A 226 17.78 -13.94 20.30
CA ASN A 226 17.28 -14.28 21.64
C ASN A 226 16.09 -15.25 21.59
N GLU A 227 15.30 -15.25 20.52
CA GLU A 227 14.17 -16.18 20.32
C GLU A 227 14.61 -17.56 19.79
N MET A 228 15.82 -17.65 19.21
CA MET A 228 16.42 -18.89 18.71
C MET A 228 17.11 -19.72 19.81
N GLY A 229 17.59 -19.08 20.89
CA GLY A 229 18.35 -19.69 21.99
C GLY A 229 17.54 -19.94 23.25
#